data_AF-A0A6L9EWJ4-F1
#
_entry.id   AF-A0A6L9EWJ4-F1
#
_cell.length_a   1.000
_cell.length_b   1.000
_cell.length_c   1.000
_cell.angle_alpha   90.00
_cell.angle_beta   90.00
_cell.angle_gamma   90.00
#
_symmetry.space_group_name_H-M   'P 1'
#
loop_
_entity.id
_entity.type
_entity.pdbx_description
1 polymer ?
#
loop_
_entity_poly.entity_id
_entity_poly.type
_entity_poly.pdbx_seq_one_letter_code
_entity_poly.pdbx_strand_id
1 'polypeptide(L)'
;MSKHRNLCTIGLLFFVTSYVFFSQGALSEQKHIDLAHWFNLIGAVLLFSFNFVFPKNKLNSVASFLTTIGVIAHIGLCTIDFIMWSFGNDDIARNALSNQINATPLILYPFVMIGPSLLFVGLAIHALNFIKTNPISSLMVVLGGPFVGLSYFIWNNGMLMLMSCIIFASGLALLLYRKDVKKLL
;
A
#
# COMPACT_ATOMS: atom_id res chain seq x y z
N MET A 1 -8.06 -14.87 16.06
CA MET A 1 -7.65 -14.86 14.63
C MET A 1 -8.70 -14.24 13.69
N SER A 2 -10.00 -14.45 13.91
CA SER A 2 -11.09 -13.88 13.08
C SER A 2 -11.10 -12.35 13.02
N LYS A 3 -10.86 -11.65 14.14
CA LYS A 3 -10.82 -10.17 14.21
C LYS A 3 -9.76 -9.58 13.28
N HIS A 4 -8.51 -10.06 13.36
CA HIS A 4 -7.41 -9.56 12.51
C HIS A 4 -7.64 -9.87 11.04
N ARG A 5 -8.22 -11.04 10.72
CA ARG A 5 -8.61 -11.37 9.35
C ARG A 5 -9.61 -10.36 8.78
N ASN A 6 -10.64 -10.01 9.54
CA ASN A 6 -11.62 -9.01 9.09
C ASN A 6 -10.96 -7.65 8.88
N LEU A 7 -10.06 -7.23 9.78
CA LEU A 7 -9.30 -5.99 9.62
C LEU A 7 -8.43 -6.00 8.35
N CYS A 8 -7.73 -7.11 8.05
CA CYS A 8 -6.97 -7.26 6.81
C CYS A 8 -7.88 -7.13 5.58
N THR A 9 -9.03 -7.80 5.58
CA THR A 9 -9.98 -7.75 4.45
C THR A 9 -10.52 -6.34 4.24
N ILE A 10 -10.93 -5.67 5.31
CA ILE A 10 -11.38 -4.28 5.25
C ILE A 10 -10.23 -3.39 4.76
N GLY A 11 -9.02 -3.57 5.29
CA GLY A 11 -7.83 -2.84 4.85
C GLY A 11 -7.57 -3.00 3.35
N LEU A 12 -7.64 -4.23 2.82
CA LEU A 12 -7.50 -4.48 1.38
C LEU A 12 -8.58 -3.79 0.55
N LEU A 13 -9.84 -3.78 1.02
CA LEU A 13 -10.94 -3.10 0.33
C LEU A 13 -10.71 -1.59 0.26
N PHE A 14 -10.38 -0.97 1.40
CA PHE A 14 -10.06 0.46 1.45
C PHE A 14 -8.86 0.80 0.56
N PHE A 15 -7.81 -0.05 0.60
CA PHE A 15 -6.62 0.12 -0.20
C PHE A 15 -6.94 0.06 -1.70
N VAL A 16 -7.61 -1.01 -2.19
CA VAL A 16 -8.00 -1.11 -3.60
C VAL A 16 -8.92 0.04 -4.03
N THR A 17 -9.86 0.45 -3.17
CA THR A 17 -10.75 1.58 -3.45
C THR A 17 -9.97 2.87 -3.69
N SER A 18 -8.90 3.13 -2.93
CA SER A 18 -8.03 4.30 -3.20
C SER A 18 -7.41 4.26 -4.60
N TYR A 19 -6.95 3.09 -5.04
CA TYR A 19 -6.36 2.90 -6.37
C TYR A 19 -7.39 3.04 -7.50
N VAL A 20 -8.68 2.75 -7.24
CA VAL A 20 -9.75 3.04 -8.20
C VAL A 20 -9.86 4.55 -8.42
N PHE A 21 -9.76 5.36 -7.36
CA PHE A 21 -9.74 6.81 -7.52
C PHE A 21 -8.45 7.28 -8.21
N PHE A 22 -7.29 6.79 -7.80
CA PHE A 22 -6.01 7.16 -8.43
C PHE A 22 -5.94 6.80 -9.93
N SER A 23 -6.72 5.82 -10.41
CA SER A 23 -6.76 5.46 -11.83
C SER A 23 -7.58 6.39 -12.73
N GLN A 24 -8.41 7.29 -12.18
CA GLN A 24 -9.41 8.05 -12.94
C GLN A 24 -8.88 9.26 -13.74
N GLY A 25 -7.56 9.46 -13.81
CA GLY A 25 -6.95 10.57 -14.57
C GLY A 25 -5.78 11.22 -13.83
N ALA A 26 -5.35 12.40 -14.27
CA ALA A 26 -4.28 13.14 -13.61
C ALA A 26 -4.70 13.58 -12.19
N LEU A 27 -3.84 13.33 -11.20
CA LEU A 27 -4.09 13.63 -9.77
C LEU A 27 -4.52 15.10 -9.53
N SER A 28 -3.99 16.04 -10.34
CA SER A 28 -4.24 17.48 -10.22
C SER A 28 -5.62 17.93 -10.70
N GLU A 29 -6.35 17.09 -11.45
CA GLU A 29 -7.64 17.44 -12.05
C GLU A 29 -8.83 16.76 -11.35
N GLN A 30 -8.56 15.88 -10.40
CA GLN A 30 -9.59 15.09 -9.73
C GLN A 30 -10.21 15.83 -8.54
N LYS A 31 -11.52 16.11 -8.63
CA LYS A 31 -12.30 16.78 -7.58
C LYS A 31 -12.36 16.03 -6.24
N HIS A 32 -12.14 14.70 -6.24
CA HIS A 32 -12.29 13.83 -5.07
C HIS A 32 -10.97 13.13 -4.67
N ILE A 33 -9.83 13.76 -4.95
CA ILE A 33 -8.54 13.16 -4.66
C ILE A 33 -8.27 13.03 -3.15
N ASP A 34 -8.86 13.90 -2.32
CA ASP A 34 -8.84 13.80 -0.86
C ASP A 34 -9.40 12.48 -0.35
N LEU A 35 -10.52 12.05 -0.94
CA LEU A 35 -11.16 10.80 -0.60
C LEU A 35 -10.27 9.61 -0.97
N ALA A 36 -9.57 9.66 -2.10
CA ALA A 36 -8.56 8.66 -2.47
C ALA A 36 -7.48 8.51 -1.38
N HIS A 37 -6.91 9.62 -0.90
CA HIS A 37 -5.90 9.60 0.15
C HIS A 37 -6.45 9.11 1.50
N TRP A 38 -7.70 9.43 1.85
CA TRP A 38 -8.36 8.86 3.05
C TRP A 38 -8.52 7.34 2.95
N PHE A 39 -9.00 6.85 1.81
CA PHE A 39 -9.09 5.40 1.57
C PHE A 39 -7.72 4.73 1.64
N ASN A 40 -6.68 5.37 1.10
CA ASN A 40 -5.32 4.85 1.11
C ASN A 40 -4.76 4.78 2.54
N LEU A 41 -4.92 5.86 3.32
CA LEU A 41 -4.48 5.96 4.71
C LEU A 41 -5.14 4.88 5.59
N ILE A 42 -6.48 4.82 5.56
CA ILE A 42 -7.24 3.83 6.35
C ILE A 42 -6.85 2.42 5.92
N GLY A 43 -6.75 2.18 4.60
CA GLY A 43 -6.30 0.91 4.04
C GLY A 43 -4.94 0.50 4.59
N ALA A 44 -3.93 1.35 4.42
CA ALA A 44 -2.56 1.10 4.87
C ALA A 44 -2.48 0.80 6.39
N VAL A 45 -3.16 1.60 7.22
CA VAL A 45 -3.18 1.38 8.68
C VAL A 45 -3.80 0.04 9.03
N LEU A 46 -4.91 -0.34 8.39
CA LEU A 46 -5.57 -1.63 8.65
C LEU A 46 -4.72 -2.83 8.16
N LEU A 47 -3.96 -2.66 7.08
CA LEU A 47 -3.04 -3.68 6.55
C LEU A 47 -1.92 -4.04 7.53
N PHE A 48 -1.62 -3.20 8.53
CA PHE A 48 -0.76 -3.55 9.67
C PHE A 48 -1.19 -4.88 10.33
N SER A 49 -2.50 -5.18 10.30
CA SER A 49 -3.07 -6.40 10.88
C SER A 49 -2.47 -7.70 10.32
N PHE A 50 -1.88 -7.67 9.12
CA PHE A 50 -1.20 -8.84 8.54
C PHE A 50 -0.04 -9.36 9.40
N ASN A 51 0.58 -8.48 10.21
CA ASN A 51 1.62 -8.87 11.18
C ASN A 51 1.15 -9.88 12.23
N PHE A 52 -0.16 -9.98 12.46
CA PHE A 52 -0.77 -10.87 13.45
C PHE A 52 -1.42 -12.11 12.84
N VAL A 53 -1.51 -12.19 11.50
CA VAL A 53 -2.19 -13.30 10.82
C VAL A 53 -1.21 -14.33 10.27
N PHE A 54 -0.02 -13.91 9.85
CA PHE A 54 0.98 -14.80 9.28
C PHE A 54 1.83 -15.52 10.36
N PRO A 55 2.36 -16.71 10.04
CA PRO A 55 3.04 -17.57 11.01
C PRO A 55 4.32 -16.92 11.54
N LYS A 56 4.59 -17.10 12.83
CA LYS A 56 5.75 -16.52 13.49
C LYS A 56 7.01 -17.32 13.16
N ASN A 57 7.85 -16.78 12.28
CA ASN A 57 9.19 -17.28 11.96
C ASN A 57 10.15 -16.10 11.74
N LYS A 58 11.45 -16.37 11.51
CA LYS A 58 12.46 -15.30 11.29
C LYS A 58 12.10 -14.38 10.12
N LEU A 59 11.58 -14.94 9.03
CA LEU A 59 11.16 -14.20 7.85
C LEU A 59 9.97 -13.27 8.17
N ASN A 60 9.00 -13.76 8.96
CA ASN A 60 7.88 -12.97 9.44
C ASN A 60 8.32 -11.82 10.37
N SER A 61 9.41 -11.97 11.12
CA SER A 61 9.95 -10.86 11.92
C SER A 61 10.42 -9.70 11.03
N VAL A 62 11.16 -10.02 9.96
CA VAL A 62 11.61 -9.03 8.97
C VAL A 62 10.42 -8.44 8.22
N ALA A 63 9.48 -9.29 7.77
CA ALA A 63 8.26 -8.85 7.12
C ALA A 63 7.45 -7.88 7.99
N SER A 64 7.26 -8.21 9.26
CA SER A 64 6.52 -7.38 10.19
C SER A 64 7.20 -6.05 10.48
N PHE A 65 8.52 -6.04 10.62
CA PHE A 65 9.29 -4.81 10.77
C PHE A 65 9.10 -3.89 9.55
N LEU A 66 9.25 -4.43 8.34
CA LEU A 66 9.11 -3.67 7.10
C LEU A 66 7.68 -3.18 6.87
N THR A 67 6.66 -4.02 7.12
CA THR A 67 5.25 -3.61 7.07
C THR A 67 4.99 -2.47 8.07
N THR A 68 5.54 -2.54 9.29
CA THR A 68 5.37 -1.48 10.29
C THR A 68 5.93 -0.15 9.82
N ILE A 69 7.17 -0.14 9.33
CA ILE A 69 7.80 1.07 8.79
C ILE A 69 7.02 1.58 7.57
N GLY A 70 6.59 0.68 6.68
CA GLY A 70 5.80 1.02 5.52
C GLY A 70 4.47 1.69 5.84
N VAL A 71 3.79 1.26 6.91
CA VAL A 71 2.57 1.92 7.40
C VAL A 71 2.88 3.31 7.96
N ILE A 72 3.93 3.44 8.79
CA ILE A 72 4.37 4.75 9.31
C ILE A 72 4.67 5.72 8.16
N ALA A 73 5.38 5.24 7.13
CA ALA A 73 5.70 6.04 5.97
C ALA A 73 4.45 6.41 5.14
N HIS A 74 3.50 5.49 4.96
CA HIS A 74 2.22 5.78 4.31
C HIS A 74 1.40 6.84 5.06
N ILE A 75 1.41 6.83 6.40
CA ILE A 75 0.78 7.88 7.20
C ILE A 75 1.42 9.23 6.88
N GLY A 76 2.75 9.29 6.83
CA GLY A 76 3.48 10.50 6.44
C GLY A 76 3.15 10.96 5.02
N LEU A 77 3.15 10.05 4.05
CA LEU A 77 2.80 10.35 2.65
C LEU A 77 1.39 10.95 2.54
N CYS A 78 0.38 10.26 3.09
CA CYS A 78 -1.00 10.74 3.03
C CYS A 78 -1.18 12.08 3.75
N THR A 79 -0.42 12.32 4.82
CA THR A 79 -0.42 13.63 5.51
C THR A 79 0.12 14.73 4.59
N ILE A 80 1.23 14.47 3.88
CA ILE A 80 1.77 15.40 2.88
C ILE A 80 0.73 15.63 1.77
N ASP A 81 0.08 14.58 1.29
CA ASP A 81 -0.94 14.67 0.24
C ASP A 81 -2.15 15.52 0.68
N PHE A 82 -2.60 15.38 1.93
CA PHE A 82 -3.68 16.23 2.46
C PHE A 82 -3.28 17.70 2.55
N ILE A 83 -2.03 17.98 2.95
CA ILE A 83 -1.52 19.36 2.98
C ILE A 83 -1.46 19.90 1.54
N MET A 84 -0.91 19.15 0.59
CA MET A 84 -0.86 19.54 -0.83
C MET A 84 -2.25 19.80 -1.40
N TRP A 85 -3.21 18.95 -1.07
CA TRP A 85 -4.60 19.11 -1.49
C TRP A 85 -5.28 20.34 -0.87
N SER A 86 -4.95 20.68 0.38
CA SER A 86 -5.55 21.82 1.09
C SER A 86 -5.31 23.19 0.43
N PHE A 87 -4.32 23.30 -0.47
CA PHE A 87 -4.06 24.51 -1.25
C PHE A 87 -5.09 24.75 -2.38
N GLY A 88 -5.92 23.77 -2.73
CA GLY A 88 -6.93 23.91 -3.78
C GLY A 88 -6.32 24.34 -5.12
N ASN A 89 -6.69 25.53 -5.58
CA ASN A 89 -6.24 26.12 -6.85
C ASN A 89 -4.97 26.98 -6.73
N ASP A 90 -4.37 27.09 -5.53
CA ASP A 90 -3.11 27.83 -5.34
C ASP A 90 -1.91 26.97 -5.73
N ASP A 91 -1.71 26.86 -7.04
CA ASP A 91 -0.62 26.09 -7.63
C ASP A 91 0.76 26.66 -7.25
N ILE A 92 0.86 27.98 -7.00
CA ILE A 92 2.13 28.63 -6.63
C ILE A 92 2.57 28.15 -5.25
N ALA A 93 1.68 28.21 -4.25
CA ALA A 93 1.98 27.74 -2.91
C ALA A 93 2.23 26.22 -2.87
N ARG A 94 1.42 25.43 -3.61
CA ARG A 94 1.60 23.98 -3.71
C ARG A 94 2.95 23.61 -4.32
N ASN A 95 3.37 24.31 -5.39
CA ASN A 95 4.67 24.09 -6.02
C ASN A 95 5.84 24.51 -5.12
N ALA A 96 5.69 25.59 -4.34
CA ALA A 96 6.69 25.99 -3.36
C ALA A 96 6.89 24.92 -2.28
N LEU A 97 5.81 24.33 -1.76
CA LEU A 97 5.90 23.21 -0.81
C LEU A 97 6.55 21.98 -1.46
N SER A 98 6.19 21.65 -2.70
CA SER A 98 6.77 20.52 -3.44
C SER A 98 8.29 20.69 -3.59
N ASN A 99 8.74 21.89 -3.97
CA ASN A 99 10.16 22.22 -4.06
C ASN A 99 10.87 22.11 -2.70
N GLN A 100 10.24 22.57 -1.61
CA GLN A 100 10.80 22.45 -0.26
C GLN A 100 10.97 20.99 0.16
N ILE A 101 9.97 20.14 -0.11
CA ILE A 101 10.04 18.70 0.19
C ILE A 101 11.14 18.04 -0.64
N ASN A 102 11.20 18.33 -1.94
CA ASN A 102 12.24 17.83 -2.84
C ASN A 102 13.66 18.26 -2.42
N ALA A 103 13.79 19.47 -1.85
CA ALA A 103 15.06 19.97 -1.31
C ALA A 103 15.39 19.45 0.10
N THR A 104 14.49 18.69 0.74
CA THR A 104 14.66 18.16 2.11
C THR A 104 14.72 16.63 2.11
N PRO A 105 15.92 16.02 1.91
CA PRO A 105 16.09 14.56 1.85
C PRO A 105 15.48 13.77 3.02
N LEU A 106 15.53 14.35 4.23
CA LEU A 106 15.02 13.74 5.47
C LEU A 106 13.49 13.64 5.51
N ILE A 107 12.77 14.32 4.61
CA ILE A 107 11.33 14.16 4.41
C ILE A 107 11.09 13.31 3.16
N LEU A 108 11.78 13.67 2.08
CA LEU A 108 11.59 13.08 0.75
C LEU A 108 11.82 11.56 0.72
N TYR A 109 12.95 11.08 1.24
CA TYR A 109 13.25 9.64 1.20
C TYR A 109 12.34 8.79 2.09
N PRO A 110 12.17 9.11 3.39
CA PRO A 110 11.36 8.26 4.26
C PRO A 110 9.87 8.33 3.97
N PHE A 111 9.32 9.46 3.50
CA PHE A 111 7.87 9.60 3.37
C PHE A 111 7.36 9.64 1.94
N VAL A 112 8.19 9.93 0.95
CA VAL A 112 7.73 10.06 -0.46
C VAL A 112 8.31 8.96 -1.33
N MET A 113 9.63 8.79 -1.37
CA MET A 113 10.27 7.88 -2.32
C MET A 113 10.35 6.42 -1.86
N ILE A 114 10.87 6.18 -0.65
CA ILE A 114 11.27 4.83 -0.22
C ILE A 114 10.27 4.26 0.76
N GLY A 115 9.97 4.98 1.84
CA GLY A 115 9.23 4.39 2.96
C GLY A 115 7.87 3.82 2.60
N PRO A 116 7.00 4.49 1.81
CA PRO A 116 5.70 3.93 1.45
C PRO A 116 5.84 2.56 0.76
N SER A 117 6.83 2.40 -0.13
CA SER A 117 7.08 1.12 -0.82
C SER A 117 7.38 -0.05 0.13
N LEU A 118 7.88 0.23 1.35
CA LEU A 118 8.16 -0.80 2.35
C LEU A 118 6.90 -1.53 2.83
N LEU A 119 5.71 -0.93 2.68
CA LEU A 119 4.45 -1.61 2.96
C LEU A 119 4.27 -2.80 2.01
N PHE A 120 4.44 -2.56 0.71
CA PHE A 120 4.36 -3.60 -0.33
C PHE A 120 5.44 -4.65 -0.15
N VAL A 121 6.68 -4.23 0.13
CA VAL A 121 7.80 -5.15 0.36
C VAL A 121 7.55 -6.03 1.58
N GLY A 122 7.13 -5.45 2.71
CA GLY A 122 6.83 -6.22 3.92
C GLY A 122 5.71 -7.25 3.70
N LEU A 123 4.64 -6.85 3.00
CA LEU A 123 3.54 -7.76 2.65
C LEU A 123 3.94 -8.84 1.63
N ALA A 124 4.83 -8.53 0.68
CA ALA A 124 5.39 -9.50 -0.25
C ALA A 124 6.29 -10.51 0.47
N ILE A 125 7.11 -10.06 1.42
CA ILE A 125 7.94 -10.96 2.25
C ILE A 125 7.02 -11.85 3.09
N HIS A 126 5.96 -11.33 3.70
CA HIS A 126 4.94 -12.15 4.36
C HIS A 126 4.40 -13.26 3.44
N ALA A 127 4.12 -12.93 2.17
CA ALA A 127 3.62 -13.87 1.18
C ALA A 127 4.65 -14.94 0.79
N LEU A 128 5.95 -14.62 0.76
CA LEU A 128 7.02 -15.58 0.44
C LEU A 128 7.06 -16.80 1.36
N ASN A 129 6.56 -16.69 2.60
CA ASN A 129 6.39 -17.85 3.48
C ASN A 129 5.53 -18.96 2.86
N PHE A 130 4.69 -18.62 1.90
CA PHE A 130 3.73 -19.53 1.27
C PHE A 130 4.11 -19.91 -0.14
N ILE A 131 5.29 -19.52 -0.64
CA ILE A 131 5.63 -19.77 -2.06
C ILE A 131 5.65 -21.26 -2.42
N LYS A 132 5.95 -22.14 -1.47
CA LYS A 132 5.92 -23.60 -1.67
C LYS A 132 4.52 -24.21 -1.54
N THR A 133 3.64 -23.63 -0.71
CA THR A 133 2.32 -24.20 -0.39
C THR A 133 1.19 -23.58 -1.20
N ASN A 134 1.28 -22.29 -1.49
CA ASN A 134 0.32 -21.49 -2.25
C ASN A 134 1.07 -20.61 -3.27
N PRO A 135 1.77 -21.23 -4.26
CA PRO A 135 2.68 -20.52 -5.16
C PRO A 135 2.00 -19.42 -5.96
N ILE A 136 0.80 -19.68 -6.50
CA ILE A 136 0.06 -18.71 -7.33
C ILE A 136 -0.22 -17.44 -6.53
N SER A 137 -0.86 -17.58 -5.36
CA SER A 137 -1.19 -16.42 -4.51
C SER A 137 0.05 -15.70 -4.00
N SER A 138 1.12 -16.43 -3.67
CA SER A 138 2.40 -15.81 -3.28
C SER A 138 3.01 -14.99 -4.43
N LEU A 139 3.03 -15.52 -5.65
CA LEU A 139 3.58 -14.84 -6.82
C LEU A 139 2.76 -13.60 -7.20
N MET A 140 1.42 -13.66 -7.07
CA MET A 140 0.56 -12.49 -7.27
C MET A 140 0.96 -11.32 -6.37
N VAL A 141 1.31 -11.58 -5.11
CA VAL A 141 1.75 -10.52 -4.18
C VAL A 141 3.18 -10.05 -4.51
N VAL A 142 4.11 -10.99 -4.70
CA VAL A 142 5.53 -10.68 -4.90
C VAL A 142 5.76 -9.92 -6.20
N LEU A 143 5.02 -10.23 -7.26
CA LEU A 143 5.09 -9.52 -8.53
C LEU A 143 4.17 -8.30 -8.55
N GLY A 144 2.95 -8.41 -8.00
CA GLY A 144 1.99 -7.30 -8.02
C GLY A 144 2.50 -6.05 -7.31
N GLY A 145 3.18 -6.19 -6.17
CA GLY A 145 3.69 -5.06 -5.38
C GLY A 145 4.63 -4.14 -6.16
N PRO A 146 5.75 -4.65 -6.72
CA PRO A 146 6.63 -3.88 -7.60
C PRO A 146 5.90 -3.29 -8.81
N PHE A 147 4.99 -4.05 -9.44
CA PHE A 147 4.26 -3.57 -10.61
C PHE A 147 3.31 -2.40 -10.28
N VAL A 148 2.77 -2.30 -9.06
CA VAL A 148 2.03 -1.10 -8.62
C VAL A 148 2.91 0.15 -8.70
N GLY A 149 4.17 0.07 -8.26
CA GLY A 149 5.11 1.19 -8.38
C GLY A 149 5.52 1.48 -9.82
N LEU A 150 5.95 0.44 -10.56
CA LEU A 150 6.47 0.61 -11.94
C LEU A 150 5.41 1.16 -12.90
N SER A 151 4.17 0.70 -12.78
CA SER A 151 3.05 1.15 -13.62
C SER A 151 2.76 2.64 -13.51
N TYR A 152 2.87 3.21 -12.32
CA TYR A 152 2.64 4.63 -12.11
C TYR A 152 3.89 5.46 -12.42
N PHE A 153 5.05 5.11 -11.85
CA PHE A 153 6.24 5.96 -11.93
C PHE A 153 6.98 5.87 -13.27
N ILE A 154 6.97 4.70 -13.93
CA ILE A 154 7.69 4.51 -15.20
C ILE A 154 6.74 4.63 -16.39
N TRP A 155 5.59 3.97 -16.31
CA TRP A 155 4.66 3.90 -17.45
C TRP A 155 3.53 4.93 -17.40
N ASN A 156 3.42 5.73 -16.33
CA ASN A 156 2.38 6.74 -16.13
C ASN A 156 0.97 6.22 -16.47
N ASN A 157 0.68 4.97 -16.10
CA ASN A 157 -0.53 4.28 -16.49
C ASN A 157 -1.35 3.89 -15.25
N GLY A 158 -2.32 4.74 -14.90
CA GLY A 158 -3.20 4.56 -13.75
C GLY A 158 -4.03 3.28 -13.80
N MET A 159 -4.44 2.81 -14.99
CA MET A 159 -5.18 1.56 -15.15
C MET A 159 -4.29 0.34 -14.89
N LEU A 160 -3.05 0.36 -15.38
CA LEU A 160 -2.08 -0.70 -15.09
C LEU A 160 -1.73 -0.75 -13.60
N MET A 161 -1.66 0.41 -12.94
CA MET A 161 -1.47 0.52 -11.50
C MET A 161 -2.64 -0.10 -10.73
N LEU A 162 -3.87 0.23 -11.09
CA LEU A 162 -5.06 -0.39 -10.49
C LEU A 162 -5.06 -1.92 -10.68
N MET A 163 -4.80 -2.40 -11.90
CA MET A 163 -4.76 -3.84 -12.18
C MET A 163 -3.67 -4.54 -11.35
N SER A 164 -2.49 -3.93 -11.22
CA SER A 164 -1.40 -4.44 -10.39
C SER A 164 -1.81 -4.49 -8.91
N CYS A 165 -2.52 -3.46 -8.43
CA CYS A 165 -3.03 -3.41 -7.06
C CYS A 165 -4.10 -4.49 -6.81
N ILE A 166 -5.00 -4.71 -7.77
CA ILE A 166 -6.02 -5.77 -7.68
C ILE A 166 -5.35 -7.15 -7.63
N ILE A 167 -4.34 -7.40 -8.46
CA ILE A 167 -3.58 -8.67 -8.43
C ILE A 167 -2.90 -8.85 -7.08
N PHE A 168 -2.19 -7.82 -6.60
CA PHE A 168 -1.53 -7.82 -5.30
C PHE A 168 -2.51 -8.10 -4.15
N ALA A 169 -3.60 -7.35 -4.08
CA ALA A 169 -4.62 -7.47 -3.04
C ALA A 169 -5.34 -8.84 -3.08
N SER A 170 -5.64 -9.33 -4.28
CA SER A 170 -6.24 -10.66 -4.48
C SER A 170 -5.30 -11.77 -4.02
N GLY A 171 -4.00 -11.66 -4.29
CA GLY A 171 -2.99 -12.59 -3.79
C GLY A 171 -2.99 -12.64 -2.25
N LEU A 172 -2.99 -11.48 -1.59
CA LEU A 172 -3.08 -11.39 -0.12
C LEU A 172 -4.39 -11.96 0.43
N ALA A 173 -5.53 -11.67 -0.22
CA ALA A 173 -6.82 -12.21 0.18
C ALA A 173 -6.86 -13.74 0.06
N LEU A 174 -6.36 -14.32 -1.04
CA LEU A 174 -6.28 -15.77 -1.21
C LEU A 174 -5.40 -16.41 -0.12
N LEU A 175 -4.24 -15.82 0.18
CA LEU A 175 -3.38 -16.28 1.27
C LEU A 175 -4.07 -16.17 2.63
N LEU A 176 -4.87 -15.13 2.84
CA LEU A 176 -5.61 -14.88 4.08
C LEU A 176 -6.70 -15.93 4.35
N TYR A 177 -7.34 -16.44 3.29
CA TYR A 177 -8.44 -17.41 3.37
C TYR A 177 -8.03 -18.86 3.02
N ARG A 178 -6.73 -19.15 2.90
CA ARG A 178 -6.22 -20.50 2.61
C ARG A 178 -6.68 -21.54 3.63
N LYS A 179 -6.82 -22.79 3.19
CA LYS A 179 -7.38 -23.90 4.00
C LYS A 179 -6.58 -24.18 5.28
N ASP A 180 -5.27 -23.97 5.27
CA ASP A 180 -4.40 -24.23 6.44
C ASP A 180 -4.67 -23.26 7.61
N VAL A 181 -5.12 -22.03 7.32
CA VAL A 181 -5.54 -21.05 8.34
C VAL A 181 -6.89 -21.43 8.95
N LYS A 182 -7.73 -22.16 8.22
CA LYS A 182 -9.03 -22.63 8.72
C LYS A 182 -8.92 -23.82 9.69
N LYS A 183 -7.82 -24.59 9.67
CA LYS A 183 -7.60 -25.73 10.60
C LYS A 183 -7.05 -25.33 11.97
N LEU A 184 -6.56 -24.09 12.12
CA LEU A 184 -6.09 -23.52 13.39
C LEU A 184 -7.19 -22.68 14.09
N LEU A 185 -8.43 -22.82 13.63
CA LEU A 185 -9.66 -22.29 14.23
C LEU A 185 -10.48 -23.47 14.77
#